data_AF-A0A3D9U9Z2-F1
#
_entry.id   AF-A0A3D9U9Z2-F1
#
_cell.length_a   1.000
_cell.length_b   1.000
_cell.length_c   1.000
_cell.angle_alpha   90.00
_cell.angle_beta   90.00
_cell.angle_gamma   90.00
#
_symmetry.space_group_name_H-M   'P 1'
#
loop_
_entity.id
_entity.type
_entity.pdbx_description
1 polymer ?
#
loop_
_entity_poly.entity_id
_entity_poly.type
_entity_poly.pdbx_seq_one_letter_code
_entity_poly.pdbx_strand_id
1 'polypeptide(L)'
;MNPIFLPASDETDTALREELFTAQVTGLRQYPKAPQSLQPETLMVCEASTVTEVVQRLKVIHLLGDWPVPARLSAQVSGTFFPLTVMIFDAQDRKVLGGRFDEEIIWAQPVILTSERLSLEQQQQRLCQAAMLEQSWQNTPAARALWHKVHLLSLHGVSSCYQQCHEVRDILRYGVSVSVFSEGTL
;
A
#
# COMPACT_ATOMS: atom_id res chain seq x y z
N MET A 1 -44.32 36.31 -26.18
CA MET A 1 -43.07 36.29 -25.39
C MET A 1 -43.03 34.98 -24.64
N ASN A 2 -42.14 34.06 -25.01
CA ASN A 2 -41.95 32.78 -24.32
C ASN A 2 -40.78 32.94 -23.34
N PRO A 3 -40.91 32.53 -22.06
CA PRO A 3 -39.74 32.42 -21.20
C PRO A 3 -38.94 31.19 -21.64
N ILE A 4 -37.65 31.41 -21.89
CA ILE A 4 -36.67 30.35 -22.11
C ILE A 4 -36.37 29.77 -20.72
N PHE A 5 -36.83 28.54 -20.46
CA PHE A 5 -36.37 27.76 -19.32
C PHE A 5 -34.97 27.25 -19.67
N LEU A 6 -33.95 27.83 -19.05
CA LEU A 6 -32.64 27.18 -18.97
C LEU A 6 -32.81 25.96 -18.06
N PRO A 7 -32.34 24.76 -18.45
CA PRO A 7 -32.27 23.66 -17.50
C PRO A 7 -31.36 24.11 -16.36
N ALA A 8 -31.89 24.07 -15.14
CA ALA A 8 -31.06 24.14 -13.95
C ALA A 8 -30.04 23.01 -14.06
N SER A 9 -28.76 23.34 -13.93
CA SER A 9 -27.71 22.33 -13.80
C SER A 9 -28.10 21.43 -12.64
N ASP A 10 -28.32 20.15 -12.89
CA ASP A 10 -28.50 19.12 -11.88
C ASP A 10 -27.18 18.98 -11.09
N GLU A 11 -26.86 19.97 -10.26
CA GLU A 11 -25.82 19.90 -9.24
C GLU A 11 -26.35 19.17 -7.99
N THR A 12 -27.04 18.06 -8.19
CA THR A 12 -27.43 17.13 -7.12
C THR A 12 -27.06 15.69 -7.42
N ASP A 13 -26.14 15.46 -8.38
CA ASP A 13 -25.51 14.14 -8.61
C ASP A 13 -24.05 14.09 -8.11
N THR A 14 -23.60 15.14 -7.42
CA THR A 14 -22.45 15.11 -6.50
C THR A 14 -22.89 14.68 -5.10
N ALA A 15 -23.79 13.69 -5.03
CA ALA A 15 -24.08 12.97 -3.81
C ALA A 15 -22.78 12.32 -3.33
N LEU A 16 -22.12 12.96 -2.36
CA LEU A 16 -21.28 12.34 -1.34
C LEU A 16 -20.60 11.06 -1.83
N ARG A 17 -19.60 11.16 -2.71
CA ARG A 17 -18.60 10.09 -2.75
C ARG A 17 -17.96 10.12 -1.37
N GLU A 18 -18.47 9.27 -0.47
CA GLU A 18 -17.84 8.99 0.81
C GLU A 18 -16.35 8.83 0.52
N GLU A 19 -15.51 9.57 1.25
CA GLU A 19 -14.06 9.45 1.12
C GLU A 19 -13.68 8.02 1.52
N LEU A 20 -13.69 7.11 0.56
CA LEU A 20 -13.36 5.72 0.77
C LEU A 20 -11.85 5.56 0.69
N PHE A 21 -11.28 5.06 1.77
CA PHE A 21 -9.90 4.64 1.85
C PHE A 21 -9.82 3.16 1.54
N THR A 22 -8.87 2.77 0.70
CA THR A 22 -8.70 1.39 0.25
C THR A 22 -7.32 0.86 0.58
N ALA A 23 -7.25 -0.34 1.13
CA ALA A 23 -5.99 -1.03 1.39
C ALA A 23 -5.61 -1.98 0.25
N GLN A 24 -4.40 -1.81 -0.25
CA GLN A 24 -3.74 -2.70 -1.19
C GLN A 24 -2.61 -3.44 -0.48
N VAL A 25 -2.65 -4.77 -0.46
CA VAL A 25 -1.61 -5.61 0.14
C VAL A 25 -0.89 -6.39 -0.93
N THR A 26 0.42 -6.19 -1.03
CA THR A 26 1.29 -6.98 -1.90
C THR A 26 2.00 -8.04 -1.07
N GLY A 27 2.03 -9.27 -1.58
CA GLY A 27 2.60 -10.42 -0.92
C GLY A 27 2.96 -11.54 -1.90
N LEU A 28 3.17 -12.73 -1.36
CA LEU A 28 3.46 -13.93 -2.13
C LEU A 28 2.35 -14.96 -1.91
N ARG A 29 1.84 -15.56 -2.98
CA ARG A 29 0.93 -16.69 -2.90
C ARG A 29 1.63 -18.00 -3.23
N GLN A 30 1.44 -18.99 -2.38
CA GLN A 30 1.86 -20.37 -2.58
C GLN A 30 0.65 -21.20 -2.98
N TYR A 31 0.62 -21.70 -4.21
CA TYR A 31 -0.51 -22.48 -4.71
C TYR A 31 -0.34 -23.97 -4.39
N PRO A 32 -1.41 -24.71 -4.05
CA PRO A 32 -1.33 -26.13 -3.70
C PRO A 32 -0.75 -27.01 -4.82
N LYS A 33 -0.99 -26.63 -6.08
CA LYS A 33 -0.50 -27.35 -7.27
C LYS A 33 0.98 -27.12 -7.57
N ALA A 34 1.58 -26.09 -6.97
CA ALA A 34 2.99 -25.74 -7.13
C ALA A 34 3.54 -25.19 -5.79
N PRO A 35 3.63 -26.02 -4.74
CA PRO A 35 3.96 -25.56 -3.40
C PRO A 35 5.39 -24.99 -3.31
N GLN A 36 6.28 -25.27 -4.25
CA GLN A 36 7.61 -24.65 -4.30
C GLN A 36 7.62 -23.29 -5.01
N SER A 37 6.50 -22.88 -5.63
CA SER A 37 6.38 -21.62 -6.37
C SER A 37 5.66 -20.57 -5.53
N LEU A 38 6.41 -19.55 -5.12
CA LEU A 38 5.87 -18.32 -4.55
C LEU A 38 5.68 -17.29 -5.67
N GLN A 39 4.43 -16.89 -5.89
CA GLN A 39 4.09 -15.92 -6.92
C GLN A 39 3.71 -14.57 -6.30
N PRO A 40 4.30 -13.45 -6.75
CA PRO A 40 3.88 -12.12 -6.31
C PRO A 40 2.42 -11.87 -6.65
N GLU A 41 1.67 -11.34 -5.69
CA GLU A 41 0.28 -10.94 -5.88
C GLU A 41 -0.05 -9.68 -5.07
N THR A 42 -0.90 -8.82 -5.63
CA THR A 42 -1.49 -7.68 -4.93
C THR A 42 -2.99 -7.90 -4.76
N LEU A 43 -3.47 -7.74 -3.54
CA LEU A 43 -4.86 -7.90 -3.13
C LEU A 43 -5.44 -6.55 -2.73
N MET A 44 -6.65 -6.26 -3.18
CA MET A 44 -7.51 -5.23 -2.59
C MET A 44 -8.17 -5.87 -1.36
N VAL A 45 -7.86 -5.37 -0.16
CA VAL A 45 -8.19 -6.09 1.08
C VAL A 45 -9.45 -5.58 1.75
N CYS A 46 -9.53 -4.27 1.96
CA CYS A 46 -10.68 -3.65 2.58
C CYS A 46 -10.80 -2.18 2.15
N GLU A 47 -12.02 -1.68 2.25
CA GLU A 47 -12.36 -0.27 2.13
C GLU A 47 -13.07 0.21 3.40
N ALA A 48 -12.90 1.48 3.75
CA ALA A 48 -13.61 2.13 4.85
C ALA A 48 -13.61 3.64 4.69
N SER A 49 -14.48 4.34 5.43
CA SER A 49 -14.61 5.81 5.36
C SER A 49 -13.52 6.56 6.14
N THR A 50 -12.67 5.84 6.90
CA THR A 50 -11.56 6.44 7.67
C THR A 50 -10.30 5.60 7.56
N VAL A 51 -9.13 6.24 7.70
CA VAL A 51 -7.82 5.54 7.65
C VAL A 51 -7.70 4.59 8.84
N THR A 52 -8.16 5.01 10.02
CA THR A 52 -8.13 4.24 11.27
C THR A 52 -8.91 2.94 11.13
N GLU A 53 -10.10 2.99 10.53
CA GLU A 53 -10.91 1.80 10.31
C GLU A 53 -10.24 0.83 9.33
N VAL A 54 -9.65 1.35 8.24
CA VAL A 54 -8.83 0.51 7.33
C VAL A 54 -7.70 -0.17 8.11
N VAL A 55 -6.97 0.56 8.94
CA VAL A 55 -5.86 0.02 9.75
C VAL A 55 -6.35 -1.04 10.74
N GLN A 56 -7.49 -0.82 11.42
CA GLN A 56 -8.06 -1.78 12.36
C GLN A 56 -8.49 -3.06 11.65
N ARG A 57 -9.19 -2.95 10.51
CA ARG A 57 -9.59 -4.11 9.69
C ARG A 57 -8.37 -4.89 9.20
N LEU A 58 -7.32 -4.20 8.72
CA LEU A 58 -6.06 -4.83 8.33
C LEU A 58 -5.38 -5.59 9.47
N LYS A 59 -5.36 -5.03 10.68
CA LYS A 59 -4.79 -5.71 11.85
C LYS A 59 -5.54 -7.00 12.17
N VAL A 60 -6.88 -6.98 12.10
CA VAL A 60 -7.71 -8.17 12.32
C VAL A 60 -7.43 -9.23 11.24
N ILE A 61 -7.39 -8.83 9.96
CA ILE A 61 -7.09 -9.74 8.85
C ILE A 61 -5.70 -10.36 8.99
N HIS A 62 -4.69 -9.55 9.34
CA HIS A 62 -3.32 -10.02 9.56
C HIS A 62 -3.23 -11.02 10.72
N LEU A 63 -3.87 -10.71 11.85
CA LEU A 63 -3.89 -11.56 13.02
C LEU A 63 -4.58 -12.92 12.75
N LEU A 64 -5.68 -12.90 12.02
CA LEU A 64 -6.45 -14.11 11.71
C LEU A 64 -5.90 -14.88 10.49
N GLY A 65 -5.03 -14.26 9.69
CA GLY A 65 -4.58 -14.79 8.41
C GLY A 65 -5.68 -14.91 7.36
N ASP A 66 -6.81 -14.22 7.54
CA ASP A 66 -8.01 -14.31 6.70
C ASP A 66 -7.90 -13.42 5.45
N TRP A 67 -6.87 -13.70 4.65
CA TRP A 67 -6.57 -12.93 3.45
C TRP A 67 -7.59 -13.22 2.35
N PRO A 68 -8.12 -12.17 1.67
CA PRO A 68 -9.12 -12.36 0.65
C PRO A 68 -8.58 -13.21 -0.50
N VAL A 69 -9.49 -14.02 -1.06
CA VAL A 69 -9.21 -14.83 -2.24
C VAL A 69 -9.72 -14.04 -3.47
N PRO A 70 -8.84 -13.71 -4.43
CA PRO A 70 -9.26 -13.05 -5.66
C PRO A 70 -10.41 -13.80 -6.34
N ALA A 71 -11.47 -13.09 -6.74
CA ALA A 71 -12.68 -13.68 -7.36
C ALA A 71 -12.39 -14.55 -8.61
N ARG A 72 -11.27 -14.28 -9.29
CA ARG A 72 -10.75 -15.06 -10.42
C ARG A 72 -10.23 -16.45 -10.06
N LEU A 73 -10.04 -16.74 -8.77
CA LEU A 73 -9.63 -18.03 -8.26
C LEU A 73 -10.86 -18.75 -7.71
N SER A 74 -11.11 -19.98 -8.17
CA SER A 74 -12.11 -20.83 -7.51
C SER A 74 -11.63 -21.19 -6.10
N ALA A 75 -12.57 -21.38 -5.16
CA ALA A 75 -12.25 -21.73 -3.76
C ALA A 75 -11.35 -22.97 -3.63
N GLN A 76 -11.36 -23.88 -4.62
CA GLN A 76 -10.50 -25.07 -4.71
C GLN A 76 -9.03 -24.78 -5.04
N VAL A 77 -8.67 -23.54 -5.41
CA VAL A 77 -7.31 -23.13 -5.77
C VAL A 77 -6.74 -22.13 -4.75
N SER A 78 -7.40 -21.95 -3.60
CA SER A 78 -6.97 -20.99 -2.58
C SER A 78 -5.60 -21.40 -2.02
N GLY A 79 -4.56 -20.74 -2.51
CA GLY A 79 -3.20 -20.86 -1.99
C GLY A 79 -3.00 -20.02 -0.75
N THR A 80 -1.99 -20.36 0.06
CA THR A 80 -1.61 -19.58 1.23
C THR A 80 -0.98 -18.26 0.79
N PHE A 81 -1.45 -17.15 1.36
CA PHE A 81 -0.94 -15.81 1.05
C PHE A 81 -0.06 -15.32 2.20
N PHE A 82 1.15 -14.88 1.85
CA PHE A 82 2.15 -14.32 2.74
C PHE A 82 2.23 -12.82 2.47
N PRO A 83 1.61 -11.98 3.31
CA PRO A 83 1.61 -10.53 3.11
C PRO A 83 3.04 -9.99 3.32
N LEU A 84 3.44 -9.00 2.51
CA LEU A 84 4.76 -8.36 2.63
C LEU A 84 4.66 -6.87 2.89
N THR A 85 3.79 -6.18 2.15
CA THR A 85 3.63 -4.73 2.26
C THR A 85 2.18 -4.32 2.07
N VAL A 86 1.82 -3.19 2.67
CA VAL A 86 0.51 -2.56 2.51
C VAL A 86 0.67 -1.11 2.05
N MET A 87 -0.23 -0.65 1.20
CA MET A 87 -0.45 0.76 0.91
C MET A 87 -1.93 1.07 1.07
N ILE A 88 -2.23 2.21 1.70
CA ILE A 88 -3.58 2.75 1.83
C ILE A 88 -3.68 3.95 0.91
N PHE A 89 -4.72 3.96 0.09
CA PHE A 89 -5.04 5.02 -0.86
C PHE A 89 -6.40 5.62 -0.54
N ASP A 90 -6.61 6.88 -0.89
CA ASP A 90 -7.93 7.48 -0.88
C ASP A 90 -8.68 7.24 -2.21
N ALA A 91 -9.88 7.80 -2.31
CA ALA A 91 -10.73 7.68 -3.50
C ALA A 91 -10.17 8.40 -4.76
N GLN A 92 -9.12 9.21 -4.62
CA GLN A 92 -8.41 9.86 -5.73
C GLN A 92 -7.07 9.18 -6.04
N ASP A 93 -6.85 7.95 -5.54
CA ASP A 93 -5.61 7.19 -5.70
C ASP A 93 -4.38 7.90 -5.12
N ARG A 94 -4.59 8.82 -4.18
CA ARG A 94 -3.52 9.48 -3.44
C ARG A 94 -3.11 8.57 -2.30
N LYS A 95 -1.81 8.35 -2.17
CA LYS A 95 -1.29 7.48 -1.14
C LYS A 95 -1.33 8.15 0.23
N VAL A 96 -2.02 7.51 1.16
CA VAL A 96 -2.24 7.98 2.53
C VAL A 96 -1.21 7.39 3.48
N LEU A 97 -0.93 6.09 3.36
CA LEU A 97 -0.02 5.38 4.27
C LEU A 97 0.64 4.21 3.55
N GLY A 98 1.85 3.86 3.96
CA GLY A 98 2.55 2.65 3.52
C GLY A 98 3.14 1.92 4.70
N GLY A 99 3.20 0.60 4.64
CA GLY A 99 3.75 -0.24 5.69
C GLY A 99 4.25 -1.58 5.19
N ARG A 100 4.96 -2.30 6.06
CA ARG A 100 5.39 -3.67 5.84
C ARG A 100 4.77 -4.58 6.90
N PHE A 101 4.52 -5.83 6.51
CA PHE A 101 4.05 -6.86 7.43
C PHE A 101 5.24 -7.57 8.06
N ASP A 102 5.14 -7.76 9.37
CA ASP A 102 6.00 -8.60 10.22
C ASP A 102 5.08 -9.31 11.23
N GLU A 103 5.50 -9.53 12.48
CA GLU A 103 4.59 -9.88 13.58
C GLU A 103 3.41 -8.89 13.67
N GLU A 104 3.70 -7.59 13.49
CA GLU A 104 2.73 -6.52 13.36
C GLU A 104 2.91 -5.74 12.05
N ILE A 105 2.00 -4.82 11.75
CA ILE A 105 2.16 -3.90 10.63
C ILE A 105 3.08 -2.75 11.05
N ILE A 106 4.26 -2.69 10.45
CA ILE A 106 5.23 -1.62 10.68
C ILE A 106 5.00 -0.53 9.64
N TRP A 107 4.50 0.63 10.08
CA TRP A 107 4.22 1.76 9.20
C TRP A 107 5.49 2.55 8.85
N ALA A 108 5.65 2.83 7.57
CA ALA A 108 6.76 3.62 7.06
C ALA A 108 6.57 5.10 7.42
N GLN A 109 7.58 5.71 8.03
CA GLN A 109 7.54 7.14 8.33
C GLN A 109 7.57 7.94 7.01
N PRO A 110 6.60 8.86 6.79
CA PRO A 110 6.58 9.70 5.60
C PRO A 110 7.82 10.58 5.51
N VAL A 111 8.35 10.74 4.30
CA VAL A 111 9.42 11.72 4.07
C VAL A 111 8.80 13.11 4.00
N ILE A 112 9.09 13.96 4.98
CA ILE A 112 8.48 15.30 5.11
C ILE A 112 9.36 16.38 4.47
N LEU A 113 10.67 16.24 4.53
CA LEU A 113 11.61 17.24 4.00
C LEU A 113 11.73 17.14 2.49
N THR A 114 11.68 18.28 1.80
CA THR A 114 11.79 18.34 0.33
C THR A 114 13.11 17.75 -0.17
N SER A 115 14.22 18.00 0.53
CA SER A 115 15.54 17.45 0.17
C SER A 115 15.58 15.92 0.25
N GLU A 116 14.98 15.35 1.30
CA GLU A 116 14.88 13.90 1.47
C GLU A 116 13.95 13.28 0.43
N ARG A 117 12.85 13.96 0.05
CA ARG A 117 11.98 13.49 -1.04
C ARG A 117 12.70 13.40 -2.35
N LEU A 118 13.43 14.46 -2.71
CA LEU A 118 14.24 14.47 -3.93
C LEU A 118 15.29 13.34 -3.91
N SER A 119 15.91 13.09 -2.76
CA SER A 119 16.86 11.98 -2.60
C SER A 119 16.18 10.61 -2.78
N LEU A 120 15.00 10.42 -2.18
CA LEU A 120 14.19 9.20 -2.30
C LEU A 120 13.79 8.96 -3.76
N GLU A 121 13.27 9.98 -4.45
CA GLU A 121 12.88 9.92 -5.87
C GLU A 121 14.07 9.57 -6.77
N GLN A 122 15.22 10.22 -6.55
CA GLN A 122 16.45 9.89 -7.28
C GLN A 122 16.92 8.45 -7.02
N GLN A 123 16.80 7.97 -5.78
CA GLN A 123 17.14 6.59 -5.44
C GLN A 123 16.19 5.59 -6.11
N GLN A 124 14.89 5.86 -6.10
CA GLN A 124 13.89 5.05 -6.79
C GLN A 124 14.17 5.01 -8.30
N GLN A 125 14.42 6.17 -8.92
CA GLN A 125 14.69 6.24 -10.35
C GLN A 125 15.93 5.43 -10.75
N ARG A 126 17.02 5.53 -9.98
CA ARG A 126 18.23 4.73 -10.20
C ARG A 126 17.96 3.23 -10.09
N LEU A 127 17.21 2.81 -9.08
CA LEU A 127 16.85 1.40 -8.89
C LEU A 127 15.93 0.88 -10.01
N CYS A 128 14.97 1.68 -10.47
CA CYS A 128 14.13 1.34 -11.61
C CYS A 128 14.97 1.14 -12.88
N GLN A 129 15.89 2.07 -13.17
CA GLN A 129 16.81 1.95 -14.31
C GLN A 129 17.66 0.68 -14.22
N ALA A 130 18.24 0.41 -13.04
CA ALA A 130 19.00 -0.81 -12.82
C ALA A 130 18.12 -2.07 -13.00
N ALA A 131 16.89 -2.06 -12.49
CA ALA A 131 15.97 -3.19 -12.63
C ALA A 131 15.62 -3.47 -14.09
N MET A 132 15.38 -2.43 -14.88
CA MET A 132 15.12 -2.53 -16.31
C MET A 132 16.34 -3.09 -17.07
N LEU A 133 17.56 -2.67 -16.70
CA LEU A 133 18.80 -3.20 -17.28
C LEU A 133 18.98 -4.68 -16.98
N GLU A 134 18.84 -5.10 -15.72
CA GLU A 134 18.92 -6.52 -15.33
C GLU A 134 17.88 -7.38 -16.06
N GLN A 135 16.67 -6.84 -16.22
CA GLN A 135 15.61 -7.53 -16.96
C GLN A 135 15.95 -7.66 -18.45
N SER A 136 16.59 -6.65 -19.05
CA SER A 136 17.04 -6.69 -20.45
C SER A 136 18.09 -7.78 -20.70
N TRP A 137 18.86 -8.13 -19.66
CA TRP A 137 19.84 -9.22 -19.67
C TRP A 137 19.27 -10.56 -19.20
N GLN A 138 17.94 -10.67 -19.07
CA GLN A 138 17.24 -11.87 -18.58
C GLN A 138 17.62 -12.28 -17.15
N ASN A 139 18.27 -11.41 -16.38
CA ASN A 139 18.59 -11.62 -14.97
C ASN A 139 17.36 -11.34 -14.09
N THR A 140 16.35 -12.19 -14.24
CA THR A 140 15.05 -12.06 -13.58
C THR A 140 15.15 -12.00 -12.04
N PRO A 141 16.01 -12.78 -11.36
CA PRO A 141 16.17 -12.68 -9.91
C PRO A 141 16.71 -11.32 -9.46
N ALA A 142 17.74 -10.78 -10.13
CA ALA A 142 18.31 -9.49 -9.77
C ALA A 142 17.33 -8.34 -10.04
N ALA A 143 16.66 -8.35 -11.20
CA ALA A 143 15.62 -7.38 -11.52
C ALA A 143 14.50 -7.39 -10.47
N ARG A 144 14.05 -8.58 -10.04
CA ARG A 144 13.02 -8.71 -8.98
C ARG A 144 13.48 -8.14 -7.65
N ALA A 145 14.73 -8.39 -7.25
CA ALA A 145 15.28 -7.83 -6.01
C ALA A 145 15.36 -6.29 -6.07
N LEU A 146 15.68 -5.71 -7.22
CA LEU A 146 15.69 -4.25 -7.43
C LEU A 146 14.27 -3.67 -7.39
N TRP A 147 13.30 -4.30 -8.08
CA TRP A 147 11.89 -3.91 -8.00
C TRP A 147 11.34 -3.98 -6.58
N HIS A 148 11.73 -5.00 -5.81
CA HIS A 148 11.37 -5.08 -4.40
C HIS A 148 11.93 -3.91 -3.58
N LYS A 149 13.19 -3.53 -3.80
CA LYS A 149 13.78 -2.34 -3.15
C LYS A 149 13.05 -1.05 -3.52
N VAL A 150 12.69 -0.86 -4.80
CA VAL A 150 11.88 0.28 -5.25
C VAL A 150 10.55 0.32 -4.49
N HIS A 151 9.89 -0.83 -4.39
CA HIS A 151 8.61 -0.95 -3.70
C HIS A 151 8.72 -0.64 -2.19
N LEU A 152 9.80 -1.06 -1.53
CA LEU A 152 10.03 -0.70 -0.13
C LEU A 152 10.25 0.81 0.05
N LEU A 153 10.99 1.45 -0.86
CA LEU A 153 11.17 2.90 -0.82
C LEU A 153 9.86 3.65 -1.06
N SER A 154 9.00 3.14 -1.94
CA SER A 154 7.71 3.78 -2.23
C SER A 154 6.79 3.78 -1.01
N LEU A 155 6.99 2.89 -0.02
CA LEU A 155 6.27 2.89 1.26
C LEU A 155 6.27 4.26 1.95
N HIS A 156 7.38 4.98 1.87
CA HIS A 156 7.59 6.29 2.50
C HIS A 156 6.98 7.48 1.75
N GLY A 157 6.59 7.26 0.48
CA GLY A 157 5.90 8.27 -0.32
C GLY A 157 4.45 8.40 0.15
N VAL A 158 4.13 9.48 0.86
CA VAL A 158 2.76 9.84 1.25
C VAL A 158 2.41 11.18 0.64
N SER A 159 1.21 11.31 0.09
CA SER A 159 0.73 12.53 -0.53
C SER A 159 0.72 13.71 0.46
N SER A 160 1.05 14.90 -0.03
CA SER A 160 1.28 16.10 0.81
C SER A 160 0.11 16.45 1.73
N CYS A 161 -1.13 16.26 1.26
CA CYS A 161 -2.34 16.51 2.04
C CYS A 161 -2.47 15.61 3.28
N TYR A 162 -1.84 14.43 3.30
CA TYR A 162 -1.93 13.48 4.42
C TYR A 162 -0.76 13.54 5.40
N GLN A 163 0.32 14.24 5.06
CA GLN A 163 1.51 14.35 5.93
C GLN A 163 1.25 15.11 7.23
N GLN A 164 0.30 16.05 7.20
CA GLN A 164 -0.10 16.83 8.37
C GLN A 164 -1.45 16.38 8.95
N CYS A 165 -2.08 15.36 8.36
CA CYS A 165 -3.35 14.83 8.83
C CYS A 165 -3.18 14.24 10.24
N HIS A 166 -4.02 14.67 11.18
CA HIS A 166 -3.97 14.22 12.57
C HIS A 166 -4.15 12.70 12.70
N GLU A 167 -5.11 12.14 11.97
CA GLU A 167 -5.38 10.69 11.99
C GLU A 167 -4.15 9.88 11.56
N VAL A 168 -3.50 10.28 10.47
CA VAL A 168 -2.28 9.62 9.96
C VAL A 168 -1.13 9.76 10.97
N ARG A 169 -0.97 10.93 11.59
CA ARG A 169 0.06 11.17 12.61
C ARG A 169 -0.17 10.32 13.85
N ASP A 170 -1.41 10.17 14.29
CA ASP A 170 -1.76 9.34 15.44
C ASP A 170 -1.48 7.86 15.15
N ILE A 171 -1.83 7.37 13.96
CA ILE A 171 -1.47 6.01 13.52
C ILE A 171 0.05 5.83 13.53
N LEU A 172 0.82 6.79 13.01
CA LEU A 172 2.29 6.71 12.97
C LEU A 172 2.94 6.83 14.36
N ARG A 173 2.29 7.52 15.30
CA ARG A 173 2.78 7.73 16.67
C ARG A 173 2.49 6.55 17.58
N TYR A 174 1.31 5.96 17.46
CA TYR A 174 0.81 4.90 18.34
C TYR A 174 0.80 3.52 17.68
N GLY A 175 1.03 3.44 16.36
CA GLY A 175 1.24 2.20 15.62
C GLY A 175 2.66 1.65 15.72
N VAL A 176 3.47 2.18 16.64
CA VAL A 176 4.84 1.73 16.91
C VAL A 176 4.80 0.77 18.10
N SER A 177 4.86 -0.54 17.82
CA SER A 177 5.63 -1.41 18.69
C SER A 177 7.09 -0.97 18.57
N VAL A 178 7.63 -0.44 19.67
CA VAL A 178 8.95 0.19 19.74
C VAL A 178 10.01 -0.88 19.48
N SER A 179 10.52 -0.96 18.26
CA SER A 179 11.84 -1.54 18.03
C SER A 179 12.87 -0.55 18.56
N VAL A 180 13.25 -0.68 19.83
CA VAL A 180 14.46 -0.05 20.33
C VAL A 180 15.61 -0.68 19.57
N PHE A 181 16.19 0.03 18.60
CA PHE A 181 17.53 -0.28 18.16
C PHE A 181 18.44 -0.05 19.37
N SER A 182 18.72 -1.13 20.08
CA SER A 182 19.82 -1.17 21.03
C SER A 182 21.08 -1.39 20.21
N GLU A 183 21.68 -0.30 19.74
CA GLU A 183 23.13 -0.28 19.57
C GLU A 183 23.74 -0.32 20.97
N GLY A 184 24.44 -1.41 21.31
CA GLY A 184 25.33 -1.39 22.48
C GLY A 184 25.46 -2.69 23.27
N THR A 185 26.53 -3.41 22.96
CA THR A 185 27.52 -3.93 23.93
C THR A 185 27.09 -5.09 24.85
N LEU A 186 27.46 -6.32 24.49
CA LEU A 186 28.67 -7.02 24.96
C LEU A 186 28.90 -8.30 24.13
#